data_AF-A0A914JMS5-F1
#
_entry.id   AF-A0A914JMS5-F1
#
_cell.length_a   1.000
_cell.length_b   1.000
_cell.length_c   1.000
_cell.angle_alpha   90.00
_cell.angle_beta   90.00
_cell.angle_gamma   90.00
#
_symmetry.space_group_name_H-M   'P 1'
#
loop_
_entity.id
_entity.type
_entity.pdbx_description
1 polymer ?
#
loop_
_entity_poly.entity_id
_entity_poly.type
_entity_poly.pdbx_seq_one_letter_code
_entity_poly.pdbx_strand_id
1 'polypeptide(L)'
;MQSDIVGTLPGCFSNRGTSLEMTNLFGVSLTLTNIHFDTKSTSDFLIQVKNQFNSDNTCKNKTTIKASISRIQGYEASSTEKSAFILPLSHRAAQDPNVSGGKGSNLAKLYTLQGNFTVPSGMIVTVTAFENHLQTNPEIQNLIQQLLAISNDEKSVSEMEFQFLTAFKNSTFSMKLQNAIENELIRQFGANHFDASLFAVRSSAVGEDGSELSSAGQLETFLSVKADEIPEKILLCWASNYRREILNYRIQNGQLLNPSVAVVVQKLIYGGKSGVMFTNDPVKGDPNKIVINMIDGLGEALVGGQQTPDEFVINKSLNILKKPKDSEVSNKILENLANLGIFLENVFGKPQDVEFAMKDDHVFVLQSRDITNLDLETDWEFEHEFDTPTISEHDILTTANVG
;
A
#
# COMPACT_ATOMS: atom_id res chain seq x y z
N MET A 1 -15.66 19.68 1.98
CA MET A 1 -16.31 19.53 0.67
C MET A 1 -15.45 18.59 -0.15
N GLN A 2 -16.01 17.45 -0.57
CA GLN A 2 -15.33 16.43 -1.38
C GLN A 2 -15.05 17.02 -2.77
N SER A 3 -13.79 17.05 -3.19
CA SER A 3 -13.45 17.25 -4.60
C SER A 3 -13.31 15.89 -5.26
N ASP A 4 -14.34 15.51 -6.03
CA ASP A 4 -14.20 14.48 -7.05
C ASP A 4 -13.12 14.92 -8.04
N ILE A 5 -12.12 14.06 -8.30
CA ILE A 5 -11.12 14.36 -9.35
C ILE A 5 -11.82 14.10 -10.68
N VAL A 6 -12.24 15.17 -11.35
CA VAL A 6 -12.86 15.11 -12.68
C VAL A 6 -11.77 14.90 -13.73
N GLY A 7 -11.53 13.65 -14.10
CA GLY A 7 -10.62 13.28 -15.18
C GLY A 7 -11.37 12.99 -16.49
N THR A 8 -10.80 13.37 -17.62
CA THR A 8 -11.27 13.00 -18.96
C THR A 8 -10.55 11.75 -19.45
N LEU A 9 -11.25 10.63 -19.60
CA LEU A 9 -10.68 9.38 -20.12
C LEU A 9 -11.23 9.07 -21.52
N PRO A 10 -10.40 9.05 -22.57
CA PRO A 10 -10.84 8.63 -23.90
C PRO A 10 -10.81 7.09 -24.03
N GLY A 11 -11.92 6.48 -24.46
CA GLY A 11 -12.05 5.02 -24.59
C GLY A 11 -13.36 4.57 -25.27
N CYS A 12 -13.46 3.27 -25.58
CA CYS A 12 -14.71 2.63 -26.05
C CYS A 12 -15.25 1.70 -24.95
N PHE A 13 -16.54 1.76 -24.67
CA PHE A 13 -17.16 1.09 -23.51
C PHE A 13 -17.99 -0.10 -23.97
N SER A 14 -17.69 -1.33 -23.54
CA SER A 14 -18.49 -2.51 -23.93
C SER A 14 -19.38 -2.98 -22.77
N ASN A 15 -20.62 -3.37 -23.08
CA ASN A 15 -21.58 -3.84 -22.09
C ASN A 15 -21.58 -5.38 -22.03
N ARG A 16 -21.13 -5.96 -20.91
CA ARG A 16 -21.23 -7.41 -20.64
C ARG A 16 -22.02 -7.63 -19.33
N GLY A 17 -23.35 -7.58 -19.42
CA GLY A 17 -24.23 -7.91 -18.28
C GLY A 17 -24.37 -6.77 -17.26
N THR A 18 -24.18 -7.06 -15.96
CA THR A 18 -24.29 -6.06 -14.87
C THR A 18 -23.02 -5.24 -14.65
N SER A 19 -21.99 -5.44 -15.46
CA SER A 19 -20.73 -4.70 -15.42
C SER A 19 -20.42 -4.13 -16.82
N LEU A 20 -20.00 -2.88 -16.86
CA LEU A 20 -19.35 -2.32 -18.05
C LEU A 20 -17.83 -2.54 -17.93
N GLU A 21 -17.19 -2.83 -19.05
CA GLU A 21 -15.74 -2.79 -19.19
C GLU A 21 -15.40 -1.55 -20.03
N MET A 22 -14.57 -0.65 -19.48
CA MET A 22 -13.98 0.42 -20.28
C MET A 22 -12.69 -0.11 -20.89
N THR A 23 -12.60 -0.10 -22.23
CA THR A 23 -11.34 -0.29 -22.95
C THR A 23 -10.80 1.07 -23.35
N ASN A 24 -9.77 1.56 -22.66
CA ASN A 24 -9.13 2.83 -23.05
C ASN A 24 -8.40 2.66 -24.41
N LEU A 25 -7.87 3.76 -24.97
CA LEU A 25 -7.06 3.78 -26.20
C LEU A 25 -5.87 2.79 -26.25
N PHE A 26 -5.55 2.15 -25.13
CA PHE A 26 -4.38 1.29 -24.92
C PHE A 26 -4.76 -0.18 -24.60
N GLY A 27 -6.03 -0.57 -24.70
CA GLY A 27 -6.45 -1.97 -24.55
C GLY A 27 -6.65 -2.45 -23.09
N VAL A 28 -6.74 -1.52 -22.14
CA VAL A 28 -6.89 -1.79 -20.71
C VAL A 28 -8.35 -2.02 -20.34
N SER A 29 -8.71 -3.11 -19.64
CA SER A 29 -10.04 -3.32 -19.06
C SER A 29 -10.09 -2.90 -17.59
N LEU A 30 -10.96 -1.94 -17.25
CA LEU A 30 -11.23 -1.51 -15.87
C LEU A 30 -12.62 -1.99 -15.43
N THR A 31 -12.70 -2.67 -14.29
CA THR A 31 -13.97 -3.11 -13.69
C THR A 31 -14.68 -1.92 -13.02
N LEU A 32 -15.88 -1.60 -13.51
CA LEU A 32 -16.63 -0.38 -13.19
C LEU A 32 -17.34 -0.37 -11.81
N THR A 33 -16.72 -0.87 -10.75
CA THR A 33 -17.28 -0.77 -9.38
C THR A 33 -17.00 0.57 -8.70
N ASN A 34 -15.97 1.31 -9.13
CA ASN A 34 -15.50 2.54 -8.45
C ASN A 34 -15.54 3.83 -9.32
N ILE A 35 -16.19 3.79 -10.49
CA ILE A 35 -16.28 4.96 -11.37
C ILE A 35 -17.72 5.48 -11.33
N HIS A 36 -17.89 6.72 -10.89
CA HIS A 36 -19.16 7.44 -10.99
C HIS A 36 -19.13 8.29 -12.27
N PHE A 37 -20.11 8.06 -13.14
CA PHE A 37 -20.25 8.81 -14.38
C PHE A 37 -21.19 10.00 -14.16
N ASP A 38 -20.77 11.18 -14.59
CA ASP A 38 -21.52 12.44 -14.47
C ASP A 38 -22.65 12.51 -15.51
N THR A 39 -23.60 11.57 -15.43
CA THR A 39 -24.79 11.51 -16.29
C THR A 39 -26.04 11.50 -15.42
N LYS A 40 -27.04 12.31 -15.79
CA LYS A 40 -28.25 12.55 -14.98
C LYS A 40 -29.13 11.30 -14.74
N SER A 41 -28.88 10.19 -15.44
CA SER A 41 -29.50 8.88 -15.18
C SER A 41 -28.68 7.72 -15.77
N THR A 42 -28.75 6.54 -15.15
CA THR A 42 -28.14 5.29 -15.64
C THR A 42 -28.65 4.89 -17.03
N SER A 43 -29.88 5.29 -17.38
CA SER A 43 -30.48 5.08 -18.71
C SER A 43 -29.84 5.94 -19.80
N ASP A 44 -29.52 7.20 -19.52
CA ASP A 44 -28.88 8.08 -20.52
C ASP A 44 -27.45 7.63 -20.84
N PHE A 45 -26.73 7.12 -19.84
CA PHE A 45 -25.40 6.53 -20.01
C PHE A 45 -25.42 5.28 -20.92
N LEU A 46 -26.36 4.35 -20.68
CA LEU A 46 -26.51 3.16 -21.52
C LEU A 46 -26.90 3.50 -22.97
N ILE A 47 -27.65 4.59 -23.18
CA ILE A 47 -27.99 5.10 -24.52
C ILE A 47 -26.74 5.68 -25.20
N GLN A 48 -25.93 6.47 -24.49
CA GLN A 48 -24.66 7.00 -25.04
C GLN A 48 -23.67 5.88 -25.40
N VAL A 49 -23.50 4.88 -24.53
CA VAL A 49 -22.62 3.73 -24.78
C VAL A 49 -23.11 2.88 -25.97
N LYS A 50 -24.42 2.62 -26.09
CA LYS A 50 -24.96 1.88 -27.26
C LYS A 50 -24.76 2.61 -28.58
N ASN A 51 -24.82 3.94 -28.57
CA ASN A 51 -24.61 4.76 -29.77
C ASN A 51 -23.13 4.84 -30.20
N GLN A 52 -22.18 4.32 -29.40
CA GLN A 52 -20.76 4.25 -29.73
C GLN A 52 -20.40 3.13 -30.71
N PHE A 53 -21.30 2.19 -31.03
CA PHE A 53 -20.97 1.03 -31.88
C PHE A 53 -21.81 0.98 -33.16
N ASN A 54 -21.22 0.48 -34.25
CA ASN A 54 -21.94 0.03 -35.44
C ASN A 54 -22.77 -1.23 -35.12
N SER A 55 -23.67 -1.63 -36.04
CA SER A 55 -24.38 -2.92 -35.98
C SER A 55 -23.44 -4.13 -35.84
N ASP A 56 -22.18 -3.94 -36.23
CA ASP A 56 -21.14 -4.98 -36.26
C ASP A 56 -20.16 -4.84 -35.07
N ASN A 57 -20.53 -4.11 -34.01
CA ASN A 57 -19.75 -3.91 -32.77
C ASN A 57 -18.39 -3.19 -32.93
N THR A 58 -18.21 -2.40 -33.99
CA THR A 58 -17.02 -1.53 -34.15
C THR A 58 -17.28 -0.10 -33.68
N CYS A 59 -16.36 0.50 -32.92
CA CYS A 59 -16.52 1.81 -32.27
C CYS A 59 -16.54 2.97 -33.28
N LYS A 60 -17.59 3.82 -33.26
CA LYS A 60 -17.89 4.89 -34.22
C LYS A 60 -17.09 6.18 -34.00
N ASN A 61 -16.82 6.59 -32.75
CA ASN A 61 -16.10 7.82 -32.42
C ASN A 61 -15.50 7.74 -31.00
N LYS A 62 -14.24 8.19 -30.83
CA LYS A 62 -13.61 8.34 -29.51
C LYS A 62 -14.27 9.50 -28.77
N THR A 63 -15.21 9.23 -27.88
CA THR A 63 -15.80 10.26 -27.00
C THR A 63 -15.03 10.29 -25.69
N THR A 64 -14.71 11.49 -25.23
CA THR A 64 -14.09 11.70 -23.92
C THR A 64 -15.19 11.64 -22.85
N ILE A 65 -15.17 10.60 -22.00
CA ILE A 65 -16.08 10.55 -20.86
C ILE A 65 -15.37 11.15 -19.65
N LYS A 66 -16.00 12.15 -19.02
CA LYS A 66 -15.58 12.64 -17.70
C LYS A 66 -15.97 11.57 -16.68
N ALA A 67 -14.97 10.96 -16.07
CA ALA A 67 -15.12 9.98 -15.01
C ALA A 67 -14.46 10.57 -13.77
N SER A 68 -15.18 10.59 -12.65
CA SER A 68 -14.57 10.87 -11.35
C SER A 68 -14.02 9.57 -10.75
N ILE A 69 -12.74 9.59 -10.37
CA ILE A 69 -12.16 8.55 -9.54
C ILE A 69 -12.51 8.92 -8.10
N SER A 70 -13.38 8.15 -7.47
CA SER A 70 -13.63 8.31 -6.04
C SER A 70 -12.35 7.99 -5.28
N ARG A 71 -11.90 8.89 -4.41
CA ARG A 71 -10.81 8.60 -3.46
C ARG A 71 -11.15 7.32 -2.68
N ILE A 72 -10.15 6.49 -2.40
CA ILE A 72 -10.39 5.26 -1.64
C ILE A 72 -10.88 5.63 -0.23
N GLN A 73 -12.10 5.21 0.10
CA GLN A 73 -12.65 5.45 1.42
C GLN A 73 -12.13 4.37 2.38
N GLY A 74 -11.80 4.79 3.61
CA GLY A 74 -11.53 3.84 4.68
C GLY A 74 -12.79 3.03 5.01
N TYR A 75 -12.61 1.79 5.44
CA TYR A 75 -13.68 0.96 6.00
C TYR A 75 -13.46 0.82 7.50
N GLU A 76 -14.53 0.98 8.28
CA GLU A 76 -14.52 0.69 9.71
C GLU A 76 -15.17 -0.67 9.95
N ALA A 77 -14.42 -1.60 10.55
CA ALA A 77 -14.91 -2.94 10.79
C ALA A 77 -15.93 -2.97 11.93
N SER A 78 -16.97 -3.78 11.74
CA SER A 78 -17.95 -4.07 12.80
C SER A 78 -17.30 -4.82 13.97
N SER A 79 -17.94 -4.81 15.14
CA SER A 79 -17.46 -5.55 16.32
C SER A 79 -17.27 -7.05 16.05
N THR A 80 -18.13 -7.65 15.23
CA THR A 80 -18.00 -9.07 14.84
C THR A 80 -16.79 -9.28 13.93
N GLU A 81 -16.57 -8.42 12.96
CA GLU A 81 -15.40 -8.49 12.07
C GLU A 81 -14.09 -8.25 12.84
N LYS A 82 -14.08 -7.31 13.78
CA LYS A 82 -12.94 -7.04 14.68
C LYS A 82 -12.56 -8.25 15.52
N SER A 83 -13.51 -9.12 15.86
CA SER A 83 -13.24 -10.33 16.67
C SER A 83 -12.51 -11.47 15.94
N ALA A 84 -12.34 -11.37 14.62
CA ALA A 84 -11.65 -12.38 13.84
C ALA A 84 -10.15 -12.37 14.12
N PHE A 85 -9.54 -13.55 14.30
CA PHE A 85 -8.09 -13.69 14.47
C PHE A 85 -7.32 -13.58 13.15
N ILE A 86 -7.92 -14.06 12.06
CA ILE A 86 -7.32 -14.06 10.73
C ILE A 86 -8.33 -13.49 9.74
N LEU A 87 -7.86 -12.63 8.84
CA LEU A 87 -8.64 -12.12 7.72
C LEU A 87 -7.87 -12.27 6.41
N PRO A 88 -8.47 -12.75 5.31
CA PRO A 88 -7.84 -12.62 4.00
C PRO A 88 -7.70 -11.14 3.62
N LEU A 89 -6.67 -10.79 2.85
CA LEU A 89 -6.49 -9.44 2.32
C LEU A 89 -7.71 -8.95 1.51
N SER A 90 -8.44 -9.88 0.91
CA SER A 90 -9.66 -9.59 0.15
C SER A 90 -10.87 -9.22 1.03
N HIS A 91 -10.80 -9.44 2.35
CA HIS A 91 -11.90 -9.13 3.25
C HIS A 91 -11.96 -7.63 3.52
N ARG A 92 -13.13 -7.01 3.38
CA ARG A 92 -13.30 -5.55 3.61
C ARG A 92 -12.81 -5.07 4.97
N ALA A 93 -12.99 -5.86 6.03
CA ALA A 93 -12.51 -5.53 7.37
C ALA A 93 -10.99 -5.42 7.48
N ALA A 94 -10.23 -6.03 6.56
CA ALA A 94 -8.78 -5.86 6.50
C ALA A 94 -8.37 -4.45 6.06
N GLN A 95 -9.30 -3.60 5.59
CA GLN A 95 -9.04 -2.20 5.28
C GLN A 95 -9.11 -1.29 6.53
N ASP A 96 -9.57 -1.80 7.68
CA ASP A 96 -9.59 -1.06 8.94
C ASP A 96 -8.21 -1.11 9.61
N PRO A 97 -7.50 0.02 9.76
CA PRO A 97 -6.17 0.06 10.36
C PRO A 97 -6.15 -0.42 11.82
N ASN A 98 -7.28 -0.39 12.53
CA ASN A 98 -7.35 -0.91 13.91
C ASN A 98 -7.41 -2.44 13.95
N VAL A 99 -7.68 -3.09 12.82
CA VAL A 99 -7.72 -4.56 12.70
C VAL A 99 -6.43 -5.09 12.12
N SER A 100 -5.92 -4.44 11.08
CA SER A 100 -4.80 -4.92 10.26
C SER A 100 -3.50 -4.12 10.40
N GLY A 101 -3.49 -3.05 11.19
CA GLY A 101 -2.39 -2.08 11.22
C GLY A 101 -2.27 -1.27 9.92
N GLY A 102 -1.27 -0.38 9.87
CA GLY A 102 -1.03 0.51 8.74
C GLY A 102 -0.84 -0.26 7.42
N LYS A 103 0.22 -1.07 7.33
CA LYS A 103 0.59 -1.79 6.10
C LYS A 103 -0.51 -2.74 5.64
N GLY A 104 -1.09 -3.50 6.56
CA GLY A 104 -2.17 -4.44 6.27
C GLY A 104 -3.40 -3.72 5.69
N SER A 105 -3.75 -2.56 6.24
CA SER A 105 -4.91 -1.78 5.76
C SER A 105 -4.69 -1.19 4.38
N ASN A 106 -3.48 -0.66 4.14
CA ASN A 106 -3.09 -0.11 2.84
C ASN A 106 -3.01 -1.21 1.78
N LEU A 107 -2.50 -2.39 2.13
CA LEU A 107 -2.46 -3.54 1.24
C LEU A 107 -3.86 -4.07 0.91
N ALA A 108 -4.76 -4.13 1.89
CA ALA A 108 -6.16 -4.51 1.66
C ALA A 108 -6.90 -3.50 0.78
N LYS A 109 -6.64 -2.20 0.94
CA LYS A 109 -7.14 -1.14 0.05
C LYS A 109 -6.64 -1.35 -1.38
N LEU A 110 -5.34 -1.56 -1.58
CA LEU A 110 -4.75 -1.89 -2.88
C LEU A 110 -5.38 -3.15 -3.49
N TYR A 111 -5.70 -4.15 -2.67
CA TYR A 111 -6.35 -5.38 -3.11
C TYR A 111 -7.71 -5.13 -3.79
N THR A 112 -8.42 -4.06 -3.42
CA THR A 112 -9.69 -3.65 -4.06
C THR A 112 -9.51 -2.92 -5.39
N LEU A 113 -8.30 -2.44 -5.68
CA LEU A 113 -7.96 -1.62 -6.84
C LEU A 113 -7.28 -2.43 -7.96
N GLN A 114 -7.24 -3.76 -7.80
CA GLN A 114 -6.58 -4.65 -8.75
C GLN A 114 -7.19 -4.58 -10.16
N GLY A 115 -6.36 -4.84 -11.15
CA GLY A 115 -6.68 -4.75 -12.57
C GLY A 115 -5.39 -4.68 -13.38
N ASN A 116 -4.80 -3.49 -13.44
CA ASN A 116 -3.52 -3.26 -14.15
C ASN A 116 -2.28 -3.71 -13.37
N PHE A 117 -2.47 -4.01 -12.09
CA PHE A 117 -1.48 -4.61 -11.22
C PHE A 117 -2.18 -5.67 -10.38
N THR A 118 -1.37 -6.56 -9.82
CA THR A 118 -1.84 -7.58 -8.88
C THR A 118 -1.29 -7.27 -7.49
N VAL A 119 -2.08 -7.53 -6.46
CA VAL A 119 -1.56 -7.61 -5.09
C VAL A 119 -1.41 -9.09 -4.77
N PRO A 120 -0.21 -9.58 -4.41
CA PRO A 120 -0.05 -10.98 -4.08
C PRO A 120 -1.00 -11.39 -2.95
N SER A 121 -1.64 -12.56 -3.11
CA SER A 121 -2.56 -13.10 -2.11
C SER A 121 -1.89 -13.26 -0.75
N GLY A 122 -2.67 -13.08 0.30
CA GLY A 122 -2.18 -13.06 1.67
C GLY A 122 -3.31 -12.96 2.68
N MET A 123 -2.91 -13.10 3.94
CA MET A 123 -3.77 -12.98 5.10
C MET A 123 -3.18 -12.01 6.12
N ILE A 124 -4.05 -11.52 6.99
CA ILE A 124 -3.73 -10.68 8.12
C ILE A 124 -3.96 -11.49 9.39
N VAL A 125 -2.93 -11.63 10.21
CA VAL A 125 -3.05 -11.98 11.61
C VAL A 125 -3.40 -10.70 12.35
N THR A 126 -4.63 -10.61 12.84
CA THR A 126 -5.22 -9.35 13.28
C THR A 126 -4.65 -8.87 14.61
N VAL A 127 -4.91 -7.59 14.93
CA VAL A 127 -4.67 -7.02 16.26
C VAL A 127 -5.32 -7.88 17.37
N THR A 128 -6.52 -8.40 17.15
CA THR A 128 -7.21 -9.24 18.13
C THR A 128 -6.52 -10.59 18.34
N ALA A 129 -5.84 -11.14 17.32
CA ALA A 129 -4.99 -12.32 17.52
C ALA A 129 -3.78 -12.01 18.41
N PHE A 130 -3.13 -10.86 18.22
CA PHE A 130 -2.04 -10.40 19.09
C PHE A 130 -2.52 -10.20 20.53
N GLU A 131 -3.62 -9.48 20.74
CA GLU A 131 -4.19 -9.25 22.07
C GLU A 131 -4.60 -10.56 22.76
N ASN A 132 -5.17 -11.51 22.01
CA ASN A 132 -5.46 -12.84 22.53
C ASN A 132 -4.18 -13.56 22.97
N HIS A 133 -3.13 -13.50 22.16
CA HIS A 133 -1.85 -14.13 22.48
C HIS A 133 -1.22 -13.56 23.74
N LEU A 134 -1.28 -12.24 23.94
CA LEU A 134 -0.82 -11.61 25.18
C LEU A 134 -1.61 -12.08 26.40
N GLN A 135 -2.94 -12.21 26.28
CA GLN A 135 -3.81 -12.66 27.37
C GLN A 135 -3.59 -14.13 27.74
N THR A 136 -3.23 -14.99 26.78
CA THR A 136 -3.00 -16.41 27.03
C THR A 136 -1.58 -16.74 27.46
N ASN A 137 -0.66 -15.76 27.49
CA ASN A 137 0.74 -15.96 27.83
C ASN A 137 1.18 -15.00 28.97
N PRO A 138 0.97 -15.39 30.24
CA PRO A 138 1.19 -14.53 31.41
C PRO A 138 2.61 -13.99 31.56
N GLU A 139 3.62 -14.73 31.08
CA GLU A 139 5.02 -14.29 31.11
C GLU A 139 5.22 -12.99 30.30
N ILE A 140 4.68 -12.95 29.08
CA ILE A 140 4.74 -11.76 28.22
C ILE A 140 3.95 -10.62 28.86
N GLN A 141 2.78 -10.90 29.43
CA GLN A 141 1.97 -9.89 30.11
C GLN A 141 2.70 -9.26 31.31
N ASN A 142 3.43 -10.07 32.08
CA ASN A 142 4.25 -9.58 33.19
C ASN A 142 5.41 -8.70 32.70
N LEU A 143 6.07 -9.06 31.59
CA LEU A 143 7.09 -8.21 30.97
C LEU A 143 6.52 -6.87 30.49
N ILE A 144 5.32 -6.86 29.91
CA ILE A 144 4.64 -5.60 29.52
C ILE A 144 4.36 -4.74 30.75
N GLN A 145 3.91 -5.33 31.86
CA GLN A 145 3.68 -4.60 33.12
C GLN A 145 4.98 -3.98 33.66
N GLN A 146 6.10 -4.70 33.59
CA GLN A 146 7.41 -4.18 33.98
C GLN A 146 7.85 -3.04 33.05
N LEU A 147 7.71 -3.20 31.73
CA LEU A 147 8.01 -2.17 30.74
C LEU A 147 7.23 -0.88 31.02
N LEU A 148 5.93 -0.97 31.31
CA LEU A 148 5.08 0.18 31.60
C LEU A 148 5.39 0.83 32.97
N ALA A 149 6.00 0.09 33.89
CA ALA A 149 6.43 0.60 35.19
C ALA A 149 7.80 1.31 35.14
N ILE A 150 8.62 1.02 34.11
CA ILE A 150 9.95 1.62 33.94
C ILE A 150 9.80 3.06 33.46
N SER A 151 10.01 4.01 34.36
CA SER A 151 10.03 5.44 34.06
C SER A 151 11.37 5.84 33.45
N ASN A 152 11.41 6.17 32.15
CA ASN A 152 12.48 6.88 31.42
C ASN A 152 13.94 6.39 31.60
N ASP A 153 14.18 5.18 32.11
CA ASP A 153 15.53 4.62 32.28
C ASP A 153 15.94 3.74 31.09
N GLU A 154 16.72 4.31 30.16
CA GLU A 154 17.22 3.64 28.95
C GLU A 154 18.05 2.37 29.24
N LYS A 155 18.72 2.27 30.40
CA LYS A 155 19.51 1.07 30.75
C LYS A 155 18.61 -0.12 31.03
N SER A 156 17.50 0.11 31.73
CA SER A 156 16.50 -0.92 32.04
C SER A 156 15.80 -1.46 30.77
N VAL A 157 15.71 -0.66 29.71
CA VAL A 157 15.09 -1.04 28.42
C VAL A 157 15.93 -2.05 27.63
N SER A 158 17.27 -1.97 27.73
CA SER A 158 18.17 -2.81 26.92
C SER A 158 18.14 -4.29 27.32
N GLU A 159 17.83 -4.59 28.58
CA GLU A 159 17.72 -5.97 29.07
C GLU A 159 16.37 -6.61 28.74
N MET A 160 15.33 -5.80 28.49
CA MET A 160 13.98 -6.27 28.20
C MET A 160 13.84 -6.87 26.80
N GLU A 161 14.58 -6.39 25.80
CA GLU A 161 14.50 -6.93 24.43
C GLU A 161 14.75 -8.44 24.40
N PHE A 162 15.81 -8.91 25.07
CA PHE A 162 16.14 -10.32 25.13
C PHE A 162 15.07 -11.13 25.89
N GLN A 163 14.50 -10.56 26.95
CA GLN A 163 13.43 -11.19 27.73
C GLN A 163 12.17 -11.34 26.89
N PHE A 164 11.73 -10.29 26.19
CA PHE A 164 10.59 -10.35 25.27
C PHE A 164 10.82 -11.36 24.15
N LEU A 165 11.97 -11.29 23.47
CA LEU A 165 12.28 -12.24 22.39
C LEU A 165 12.22 -13.69 22.88
N THR A 166 12.75 -13.97 24.08
CA THR A 166 12.71 -15.30 24.68
C THR A 166 11.29 -15.72 25.04
N ALA A 167 10.52 -14.83 25.69
CA ALA A 167 9.15 -15.09 26.09
C ALA A 167 8.24 -15.36 24.88
N PHE A 168 8.36 -14.58 23.80
CA PHE A 168 7.62 -14.83 22.55
C PHE A 168 8.02 -16.15 21.90
N LYS A 169 9.31 -16.48 21.81
CA LYS A 169 9.77 -17.76 21.25
C LYS A 169 9.28 -18.98 22.02
N ASN A 170 9.16 -18.87 23.34
CA ASN A 170 8.70 -19.96 24.21
C ASN A 170 7.18 -19.97 24.40
N SER A 171 6.48 -18.92 23.97
CA SER A 171 5.03 -18.82 24.07
C SER A 171 4.33 -19.79 23.13
N THR A 172 3.08 -20.11 23.46
CA THR A 172 2.25 -21.00 22.63
C THR A 172 1.00 -20.26 22.17
N PHE A 173 0.60 -20.52 20.93
CA PHE A 173 -0.68 -20.02 20.43
C PHE A 173 -1.82 -20.75 21.13
N SER A 174 -2.93 -20.05 21.35
CA SER A 174 -4.18 -20.73 21.72
C SER A 174 -4.61 -21.67 20.61
N MET A 175 -5.22 -22.82 20.94
CA MET A 175 -5.70 -23.79 19.95
C MET A 175 -6.62 -23.14 18.90
N LYS A 176 -7.42 -22.16 19.31
CA LYS A 176 -8.29 -21.38 18.42
C LYS A 176 -7.49 -20.56 17.41
N LEU A 177 -6.43 -19.88 17.84
CA LEU A 177 -5.57 -19.07 16.98
C LEU A 177 -4.74 -19.95 16.04
N GLN A 178 -4.13 -21.01 16.57
CA GLN A 178 -3.36 -21.96 15.76
C GLN A 178 -4.22 -22.56 14.63
N ASN A 179 -5.41 -23.07 14.96
CA ASN A 179 -6.33 -23.60 13.95
C ASN A 179 -6.76 -22.53 12.93
N ALA A 180 -6.94 -21.27 13.35
CA ALA A 180 -7.30 -20.20 12.43
C ALA A 180 -6.18 -19.91 11.41
N ILE A 181 -4.92 -19.88 11.87
CA ILE A 181 -3.74 -19.70 11.02
C ILE A 181 -3.65 -20.85 10.02
N GLU A 182 -3.68 -22.09 10.50
CA GLU A 182 -3.55 -23.29 9.66
C GLU A 182 -4.67 -23.37 8.61
N ASN A 183 -5.93 -23.15 9.03
CA ASN A 183 -7.08 -23.21 8.13
C ASN A 183 -7.02 -22.14 7.03
N GLU A 184 -6.60 -20.92 7.34
CA GLU A 184 -6.52 -19.86 6.33
C GLU A 184 -5.34 -20.08 5.37
N LEU A 185 -4.19 -20.58 5.87
CA LEU A 185 -3.08 -21.00 5.02
C LEU A 185 -3.51 -22.09 4.03
N ILE A 186 -4.21 -23.11 4.51
CA ILE A 186 -4.75 -24.19 3.68
C ILE A 186 -5.79 -23.65 2.70
N ARG A 187 -6.62 -22.70 3.11
CA ARG A 187 -7.68 -22.14 2.26
C ARG A 187 -7.12 -21.28 1.13
N GLN A 188 -6.13 -20.43 1.41
CA GLN A 188 -5.61 -19.49 0.41
C GLN A 188 -4.56 -20.12 -0.50
N PHE A 189 -3.71 -20.96 0.07
CA PHE A 189 -2.60 -21.53 -0.65
C PHE A 189 -3.02 -22.92 -1.09
N GLY A 190 -3.46 -23.79 -0.17
CA GLY A 190 -3.91 -25.16 -0.43
C GLY A 190 -3.32 -26.13 0.60
N ALA A 191 -3.82 -27.38 0.66
CA ALA A 191 -3.31 -28.36 1.65
C ALA A 191 -1.87 -28.84 1.37
N ASN A 192 -1.43 -28.83 0.12
CA ASN A 192 -0.10 -29.31 -0.30
C ASN A 192 0.96 -28.19 -0.37
N HIS A 193 0.79 -27.07 0.35
CA HIS A 193 1.58 -25.85 0.13
C HIS A 193 2.93 -25.79 0.82
N PHE A 194 3.38 -26.92 1.37
CA PHE A 194 4.68 -27.05 2.01
C PHE A 194 5.85 -27.09 1.01
N ASP A 195 5.63 -27.47 -0.27
CA ASP A 195 6.74 -27.86 -1.14
C ASP A 195 7.21 -26.82 -2.20
N ALA A 196 6.51 -25.69 -2.42
CA ALA A 196 6.89 -24.79 -3.53
C ALA A 196 6.66 -23.27 -3.36
N SER A 197 5.96 -22.81 -2.31
CA SER A 197 5.69 -21.38 -2.14
C SER A 197 6.48 -20.80 -0.97
N LEU A 198 7.03 -19.61 -1.17
CA LEU A 198 7.67 -18.80 -0.15
C LEU A 198 6.75 -17.63 0.23
N PHE A 199 6.90 -17.15 1.45
CA PHE A 199 6.08 -16.09 2.02
C PHE A 199 6.93 -14.93 2.53
N ALA A 200 6.32 -13.74 2.55
CA ALA A 200 6.76 -12.58 3.30
C ALA A 200 5.88 -12.46 4.55
N VAL A 201 6.50 -12.37 5.73
CA VAL A 201 5.83 -12.16 7.01
C VAL A 201 6.25 -10.79 7.53
N ARG A 202 5.33 -9.82 7.51
CA ARG A 202 5.61 -8.39 7.74
C ARG A 202 4.81 -7.91 8.94
N SER A 203 5.45 -7.29 9.91
CA SER A 203 4.75 -6.56 10.96
C SER A 203 3.93 -5.40 10.40
N SER A 204 2.77 -5.14 10.99
CA SER A 204 1.87 -4.04 10.65
C SER A 204 1.29 -3.46 11.93
N ALA A 205 1.98 -2.48 12.50
CA ALA A 205 1.53 -1.84 13.74
C ALA A 205 0.39 -0.83 13.48
N VAL A 206 -0.50 -0.68 14.45
CA VAL A 206 -1.51 0.38 14.41
C VAL A 206 -0.78 1.73 14.53
N GLY A 207 -1.03 2.63 13.57
CA GLY A 207 -0.37 3.94 13.51
C GLY A 207 1.00 3.97 12.82
N GLU A 208 1.51 2.85 12.28
CA GLU A 208 2.83 2.77 11.62
C GLU A 208 2.96 3.66 10.37
N ASP A 209 1.87 3.77 9.59
CA ASP A 209 1.82 4.54 8.32
C ASP A 209 1.15 5.92 8.50
N GLY A 210 1.07 6.44 9.73
CA GLY A 210 0.48 7.74 10.02
C GLY A 210 1.37 8.91 9.62
N SER A 211 0.78 10.03 9.18
CA SER A 211 1.50 11.25 8.76
C SER A 211 2.32 11.90 9.86
N GLU A 212 2.01 11.65 11.13
CA GLU A 212 2.69 12.26 12.27
C GLU A 212 3.84 11.40 12.83
N LEU A 213 3.95 10.12 12.45
CA LEU A 213 4.79 9.16 13.16
C LEU A 213 5.39 8.15 12.19
N SER A 214 6.43 8.58 11.45
CA SER A 214 7.23 7.68 10.63
C SER A 214 8.15 6.81 11.50
N SER A 215 7.60 5.83 12.22
CA SER A 215 8.35 4.65 12.71
C SER A 215 8.67 3.66 11.57
N ALA A 216 8.68 4.16 10.34
CA ALA A 216 8.78 3.39 9.12
C ALA A 216 10.04 2.52 9.08
N GLY A 217 9.87 1.26 8.72
CA GLY A 217 10.98 0.32 8.52
C GLY A 217 11.66 -0.17 9.80
N GLN A 218 11.15 0.17 10.99
CA GLN A 218 11.78 -0.24 12.24
C GLN A 218 11.31 -1.61 12.76
N LEU A 219 10.15 -2.11 12.32
CA LEU A 219 9.63 -3.42 12.73
C LEU A 219 10.00 -4.53 11.73
N GLU A 220 10.07 -5.77 12.20
CA GLU A 220 10.64 -6.89 11.44
C GLU A 220 9.81 -7.32 10.23
N THR A 221 10.53 -7.64 9.15
CA THR A 221 10.00 -8.28 7.95
C THR A 221 10.86 -9.49 7.61
N PHE A 222 10.23 -10.65 7.47
CA PHE A 222 10.90 -11.89 7.09
C PHE A 222 10.49 -12.26 5.67
N LEU A 223 11.44 -12.38 4.75
CA LEU A 223 11.22 -12.87 3.40
C LEU A 223 11.66 -14.33 3.26
N SER A 224 11.23 -14.97 2.18
CA SER A 224 11.59 -16.36 1.84
C SER A 224 11.21 -17.37 2.94
N VAL A 225 10.11 -17.12 3.64
CA VAL A 225 9.61 -17.95 4.74
C VAL A 225 8.81 -19.13 4.18
N LYS A 226 9.05 -20.34 4.69
CA LYS A 226 8.23 -21.51 4.35
C LYS A 226 6.95 -21.57 5.18
N ALA A 227 5.95 -22.31 4.70
CA ALA A 227 4.63 -22.36 5.34
C ALA A 227 4.67 -22.83 6.81
N ASP A 228 5.52 -23.81 7.11
CA ASP A 228 5.74 -24.36 8.46
C ASP A 228 6.49 -23.42 9.40
N GLU A 229 7.23 -22.46 8.86
CA GLU A 229 7.96 -21.43 9.62
C GLU A 229 7.09 -20.20 9.96
N ILE A 230 5.94 -20.03 9.29
CA ILE A 230 5.06 -18.86 9.48
C ILE A 230 4.67 -18.62 10.95
N PRO A 231 4.25 -19.64 11.74
CA PRO A 231 3.90 -19.44 13.14
C PRO A 231 5.06 -18.85 13.96
N GLU A 232 6.29 -19.33 13.74
CA GLU A 232 7.49 -18.79 14.39
C GLU A 232 7.71 -17.33 13.97
N LYS A 233 7.61 -17.01 12.67
CA LYS A 233 7.84 -15.65 12.18
C LYS A 233 6.78 -14.65 12.65
N ILE A 234 5.54 -15.08 12.87
CA ILE A 234 4.51 -14.26 13.52
C ILE A 234 4.96 -13.86 14.93
N LEU A 235 5.45 -14.80 15.73
CA LEU A 235 5.97 -14.52 17.08
C LEU A 235 7.16 -13.56 17.05
N LEU A 236 8.08 -13.71 16.09
CA LEU A 236 9.20 -12.80 15.92
C LEU A 236 8.77 -11.39 15.50
N CYS A 237 7.77 -11.26 14.61
CA CYS A 237 7.19 -9.97 14.27
C CYS A 237 6.61 -9.28 15.50
N TRP A 238 5.88 -9.99 16.36
CA TRP A 238 5.36 -9.44 17.61
C TRP A 238 6.46 -9.09 18.62
N ALA A 239 7.48 -9.93 18.75
CA ALA A 239 8.65 -9.66 19.60
C ALA A 239 9.40 -8.40 19.13
N SER A 240 9.45 -8.14 17.83
CA SER A 240 10.13 -6.97 17.27
C SER A 240 9.58 -5.62 17.78
N ASN A 241 8.34 -5.63 18.28
CA ASN A 241 7.69 -4.48 18.90
C ASN A 241 8.41 -3.97 20.16
N TYR A 242 9.29 -4.79 20.75
CA TYR A 242 9.99 -4.53 22.01
C TYR A 242 11.51 -4.49 21.85
N ARG A 243 12.02 -4.29 20.62
CA ARG A 243 13.44 -4.01 20.42
C ARG A 243 13.85 -2.72 21.08
N ARG A 244 15.10 -2.64 21.52
CA ARG A 244 15.64 -1.47 22.21
C ARG A 244 15.47 -0.18 21.39
N GLU A 245 15.74 -0.21 20.09
CA GLU A 245 15.63 0.96 19.21
C GLU A 245 14.18 1.43 19.09
N ILE A 246 13.23 0.49 19.00
CA ILE A 246 11.78 0.77 18.94
C ILE A 246 11.30 1.40 20.25
N LEU A 247 11.65 0.78 21.37
CA LEU A 247 11.22 1.25 22.69
C LEU A 247 11.82 2.63 23.00
N ASN A 248 13.11 2.83 22.71
CA ASN A 248 13.76 4.13 22.88
C ASN A 248 13.12 5.21 22.01
N TYR A 249 12.83 4.92 20.74
CA TYR A 249 12.13 5.85 19.85
C TYR A 249 10.76 6.22 20.42
N ARG A 250 9.99 5.24 20.92
CA ARG A 250 8.67 5.49 21.51
C ARG A 250 8.75 6.34 22.77
N ILE A 251 9.70 6.05 23.66
CA ILE A 251 9.93 6.85 24.88
C ILE A 251 10.27 8.30 24.50
N GLN A 252 11.20 8.50 23.57
CA GLN A 252 11.65 9.82 23.13
C GLN A 252 10.53 10.65 22.47
N ASN A 253 9.63 9.99 21.76
CA ASN A 253 8.51 10.62 21.05
C ASN A 253 7.17 10.55 21.82
N GLY A 254 7.17 10.11 23.08
CA GLY A 254 5.96 10.03 23.91
C GLY A 254 4.89 9.06 23.38
N GLN A 255 5.28 8.05 22.61
CA GLN A 255 4.39 7.05 22.03
C GLN A 255 4.08 5.92 23.01
N LEU A 256 2.99 5.18 22.76
CA LEU A 256 2.65 3.97 23.51
C LEU A 256 3.77 2.94 23.39
N LEU A 257 4.24 2.41 24.52
CA LEU A 257 5.30 1.38 24.55
C LEU A 257 4.81 0.00 24.09
N ASN A 258 3.50 -0.25 24.21
CA ASN A 258 2.85 -1.50 23.80
C ASN A 258 1.66 -1.24 22.85
N PRO A 259 1.90 -0.77 21.61
CA PRO A 259 0.85 -0.65 20.62
C PRO A 259 0.46 -2.04 20.11
N SER A 260 -0.79 -2.16 19.67
CA SER A 260 -1.28 -3.37 19.01
C SER A 260 -0.64 -3.54 17.64
N VAL A 261 -0.22 -4.77 17.33
CA VAL A 261 0.50 -5.10 16.08
C VAL A 261 -0.16 -6.28 15.38
N ALA A 262 -0.62 -6.06 14.16
CA ALA A 262 -1.02 -7.11 13.24
C ALA A 262 0.20 -7.65 12.48
N VAL A 263 0.04 -8.79 11.81
CA VAL A 263 1.07 -9.37 10.94
C VAL A 263 0.47 -9.69 9.59
N VAL A 264 1.08 -9.19 8.52
CA VAL A 264 0.74 -9.52 7.13
C VAL A 264 1.53 -10.76 6.74
N VAL A 265 0.85 -11.80 6.28
CA VAL A 265 1.47 -12.98 5.65
C VAL A 265 1.07 -13.00 4.19
N GLN A 266 2.03 -12.77 3.30
CA GLN A 266 1.79 -12.60 1.87
C GLN A 266 2.64 -13.57 1.06
N LYS A 267 2.10 -14.08 -0.05
CA LYS A 267 2.90 -14.89 -0.99
C LYS A 267 4.04 -14.05 -1.57
N LEU A 268 5.26 -14.57 -1.49
CA LEU A 268 6.44 -13.93 -2.06
C LEU A 268 6.46 -14.08 -3.58
N ILE A 269 6.70 -12.98 -4.29
CA ILE A 269 6.95 -13.00 -5.74
C ILE A 269 8.44 -13.21 -5.95
N TYR A 270 8.81 -14.40 -6.41
CA TYR A 270 10.19 -14.78 -6.67
C TYR A 270 10.52 -14.83 -8.16
N GLY A 271 11.69 -14.30 -8.51
CA GLY A 271 12.21 -14.18 -9.87
C GLY A 271 11.68 -12.96 -10.61
N GLY A 272 12.59 -12.20 -11.23
CA GLY A 272 12.28 -10.98 -11.97
C GLY A 272 13.02 -9.76 -11.41
N LYS A 273 12.37 -8.60 -11.46
CA LYS A 273 12.89 -7.33 -10.94
C LYS A 273 12.05 -6.85 -9.77
N SER A 274 12.60 -6.02 -8.91
CA SER A 274 11.89 -5.40 -7.81
C SER A 274 12.33 -3.95 -7.67
N GLY A 275 11.47 -3.09 -7.13
CA GLY A 275 11.76 -1.67 -7.09
C GLY A 275 10.87 -0.88 -6.16
N VAL A 276 11.26 0.38 -6.01
CA VAL A 276 10.50 1.41 -5.31
C VAL A 276 10.21 2.53 -6.30
N MET A 277 8.99 3.05 -6.27
CA MET A 277 8.53 4.16 -7.09
C MET A 277 7.99 5.27 -6.21
N PHE A 278 8.50 6.48 -6.42
CA PHE A 278 8.01 7.70 -5.79
C PHE A 278 7.27 8.53 -6.84
N THR A 279 6.03 8.94 -6.56
CA THR A 279 5.23 9.74 -7.50
C THR A 279 5.48 11.25 -7.40
N ASN A 280 6.41 11.63 -6.53
CA ASN A 280 7.06 12.93 -6.42
C ASN A 280 8.58 12.68 -6.26
N ASP A 281 9.44 13.53 -6.83
CA ASP A 281 10.88 13.45 -6.67
C ASP A 281 11.27 13.50 -5.17
N PRO A 282 11.81 12.40 -4.59
CA PRO A 282 12.07 12.31 -3.16
C PRO A 282 13.25 13.17 -2.69
N VAL A 283 14.05 13.72 -3.62
CA VAL A 283 15.20 14.57 -3.31
C VAL A 283 14.87 16.05 -3.51
N LYS A 284 14.22 16.38 -4.63
CA LYS A 284 13.94 17.78 -5.00
C LYS A 284 12.51 18.24 -4.68
N GLY A 285 11.61 17.31 -4.40
CA GLY A 285 10.20 17.61 -4.16
C GLY A 285 9.39 17.99 -5.41
N ASP A 286 9.94 17.79 -6.62
CA ASP A 286 9.26 18.09 -7.88
C ASP A 286 8.05 17.15 -8.10
N PRO A 287 6.80 17.66 -8.00
CA PRO A 287 5.59 16.84 -8.08
C PRO A 287 5.27 16.37 -9.50
N ASN A 288 5.98 16.89 -10.52
CA ASN A 288 5.81 16.47 -11.90
C ASN A 288 6.69 15.27 -12.28
N LYS A 289 7.60 14.84 -11.39
CA LYS A 289 8.51 13.73 -11.62
C LYS A 289 8.11 12.48 -10.84
N ILE A 290 8.20 11.36 -11.51
CA ILE A 290 8.10 10.02 -10.95
C ILE A 290 9.49 9.41 -11.01
N VAL A 291 10.01 8.98 -9.87
CA VAL A 291 11.33 8.37 -9.73
C VAL A 291 11.14 6.88 -9.45
N ILE A 292 11.73 6.03 -10.28
CA ILE A 292 11.66 4.57 -10.15
C ILE A 292 13.07 4.03 -9.95
N ASN A 293 13.29 3.35 -8.84
CA ASN A 293 14.53 2.64 -8.53
C ASN A 293 14.28 1.14 -8.65
N MET A 294 15.07 0.44 -9.45
CA MET A 294 14.87 -0.97 -9.75
C MET A 294 16.15 -1.78 -9.63
N ILE A 295 16.03 -3.01 -9.13
CA ILE A 295 17.10 -4.01 -9.05
C ILE A 295 16.62 -5.34 -9.62
N ASP A 296 17.58 -6.18 -9.99
CA ASP A 296 17.32 -7.60 -10.29
C ASP A 296 17.16 -8.39 -8.98
N GLY A 297 16.17 -9.28 -8.95
CA GLY A 297 15.87 -10.12 -7.79
C GLY A 297 14.90 -9.47 -6.80
N LEU A 298 15.09 -9.77 -5.51
CA LEU A 298 14.18 -9.38 -4.42
C LEU A 298 14.45 -7.95 -3.94
N GLY A 299 13.38 -7.19 -3.71
CA GLY A 299 13.45 -5.77 -3.31
C GLY A 299 14.14 -5.47 -1.97
N GLU A 300 14.42 -6.47 -1.13
CA GLU A 300 15.12 -6.29 0.14
C GLU A 300 16.53 -5.73 -0.03
N ALA A 301 17.24 -6.13 -1.10
CA ALA A 301 18.57 -5.62 -1.40
C ALA A 301 18.57 -4.11 -1.75
N LEU A 302 17.42 -3.58 -2.19
CA LEU A 302 17.22 -2.16 -2.47
C LEU A 302 17.00 -1.36 -1.16
N VAL A 303 16.10 -1.85 -0.30
CA VAL A 303 15.79 -1.20 0.98
C VAL A 303 16.99 -1.24 1.94
N GLY A 304 17.77 -2.33 1.91
CA GLY A 304 18.99 -2.48 2.70
C GLY A 304 20.23 -1.77 2.13
N GLY A 305 20.13 -1.10 0.97
CA GLY A 305 21.25 -0.38 0.33
C GLY A 305 22.40 -1.28 -0.14
N GLN A 306 22.15 -2.57 -0.36
CA GLN A 306 23.19 -3.56 -0.68
C GLN A 306 23.55 -3.57 -2.17
N GLN A 307 22.66 -3.07 -3.02
CA GLN A 307 22.88 -2.95 -4.47
C GLN A 307 22.56 -1.54 -4.93
N THR A 308 23.31 -1.05 -5.93
CA THR A 308 23.01 0.21 -6.60
C THR A 308 21.87 -0.01 -7.60
N PRO A 309 20.69 0.60 -7.40
CA PRO A 309 19.58 0.46 -8.34
C PRO A 309 19.83 1.17 -9.66
N ASP A 310 19.20 0.67 -10.72
CA ASP A 310 18.90 1.46 -11.90
C ASP A 310 17.84 2.52 -11.54
N GLU A 311 18.17 3.79 -11.76
CA GLU A 311 17.24 4.90 -11.55
C GLU A 311 16.65 5.40 -12.88
N PHE A 312 15.33 5.44 -12.94
CA PHE A 312 14.56 6.01 -14.04
C PHE A 312 13.78 7.22 -13.55
N VAL A 313 13.74 8.28 -14.37
CA VAL A 313 12.95 9.48 -14.09
C VAL A 313 12.01 9.72 -15.25
N ILE A 314 10.72 9.83 -14.96
CA ILE A 314 9.64 9.98 -15.93
C ILE A 314 8.78 11.15 -15.45
N ASN A 315 8.33 12.02 -16.35
CA ASN A 315 7.37 13.05 -15.96
C ASN A 315 5.92 12.55 -16.00
N LYS A 316 4.96 13.27 -15.41
CA LYS A 316 3.54 12.86 -15.43
C LYS A 316 2.87 12.89 -16.82
N SER A 317 3.53 13.47 -17.82
CA SER A 317 3.16 13.36 -19.24
C SER A 317 3.74 12.12 -19.93
N LEU A 318 4.34 11.20 -19.16
CA LEU A 318 4.95 9.93 -19.60
C LEU A 318 6.22 10.06 -20.46
N ASN A 319 6.87 11.24 -20.46
CA ASN A 319 8.17 11.40 -21.10
C ASN A 319 9.27 10.86 -20.19
N ILE A 320 10.09 9.96 -20.71
CA ILE A 320 11.27 9.44 -20.01
C ILE A 320 12.37 10.51 -20.04
N LEU A 321 12.69 11.06 -18.87
CA LEU A 321 13.71 12.09 -18.69
C LEU A 321 15.09 11.50 -18.41
N LYS A 322 15.15 10.36 -17.70
CA LYS A 322 16.38 9.64 -17.36
C LYS A 322 16.16 8.14 -17.49
N LYS A 323 17.10 7.48 -18.16
CA LYS A 323 17.18 6.01 -18.29
C LYS A 323 18.66 5.60 -18.40
N PRO A 324 19.15 4.60 -17.64
CA PRO A 324 20.51 4.11 -17.79
C PRO A 324 20.72 3.51 -19.20
N LYS A 325 21.90 3.75 -19.79
CA LYS A 325 22.20 3.36 -21.18
C LYS A 325 22.13 1.84 -21.40
N ASP A 326 22.56 1.08 -20.41
CA ASP A 326 22.65 -0.39 -20.47
C ASP A 326 21.40 -1.09 -19.90
N SER A 327 20.35 -0.32 -19.59
CA SER A 327 19.15 -0.89 -18.99
C SER A 327 18.30 -1.66 -19.99
N GLU A 328 18.02 -2.92 -19.67
CA GLU A 328 17.17 -3.82 -20.47
C GLU A 328 15.66 -3.54 -20.29
N VAL A 329 15.27 -2.65 -19.37
CA VAL A 329 13.87 -2.33 -19.12
C VAL A 329 13.27 -1.57 -20.32
N SER A 330 12.20 -2.10 -20.91
CA SER A 330 11.56 -1.47 -22.07
C SER A 330 10.83 -0.17 -21.70
N ASN A 331 10.71 0.77 -22.64
CA ASN A 331 9.98 2.02 -22.41
C ASN A 331 8.50 1.77 -22.07
N LYS A 332 7.90 0.72 -22.64
CA LYS A 332 6.53 0.32 -22.34
C LYS A 332 6.35 -0.07 -20.86
N ILE A 333 7.32 -0.74 -20.26
CA ILE A 333 7.28 -1.08 -18.83
C ILE A 333 7.36 0.19 -17.99
N LEU A 334 8.25 1.10 -18.33
CA LEU A 334 8.41 2.39 -17.64
C LEU A 334 7.12 3.23 -17.71
N GLU A 335 6.49 3.30 -18.87
CA GLU A 335 5.19 3.96 -19.06
C GLU A 335 4.08 3.28 -18.24
N ASN A 336 4.05 1.94 -18.19
CA ASN A 336 3.07 1.21 -17.37
C ASN A 336 3.25 1.49 -15.88
N LEU A 337 4.49 1.50 -15.37
CA LEU A 337 4.80 1.83 -13.98
C LEU A 337 4.45 3.29 -13.66
N ALA A 338 4.79 4.24 -14.54
CA ALA A 338 4.42 5.65 -14.35
C ALA A 338 2.89 5.83 -14.29
N ASN A 339 2.14 5.17 -15.19
CA ASN A 339 0.68 5.19 -15.16
C ASN A 339 0.11 4.57 -13.87
N LEU A 340 0.71 3.49 -13.36
CA LEU A 340 0.36 2.91 -12.07
C LEU A 340 0.58 3.93 -10.94
N GLY A 341 1.74 4.61 -10.91
CA GLY A 341 2.03 5.64 -9.92
C GLY A 341 1.02 6.77 -9.94
N ILE A 342 0.72 7.33 -11.12
CA ILE A 342 -0.30 8.37 -11.30
C ILE A 342 -1.68 7.89 -10.82
N PHE A 343 -2.03 6.65 -11.14
CA PHE A 343 -3.29 6.07 -10.69
C PHE A 343 -3.36 5.98 -9.16
N LEU A 344 -2.33 5.45 -8.50
CA LEU A 344 -2.28 5.32 -7.05
C LEU A 344 -2.29 6.70 -6.37
N GLU A 345 -1.50 7.65 -6.87
CA GLU A 345 -1.51 9.04 -6.37
C GLU A 345 -2.90 9.67 -6.43
N ASN A 346 -3.63 9.49 -7.55
CA ASN A 346 -4.99 10.02 -7.68
C ASN A 346 -5.99 9.34 -6.73
N VAL A 347 -5.88 8.02 -6.55
CA VAL A 347 -6.80 7.27 -5.69
C VAL A 347 -6.58 7.56 -4.20
N PHE A 348 -5.32 7.68 -3.77
CA PHE A 348 -4.96 8.05 -2.40
C PHE A 348 -5.04 9.57 -2.17
N GLY A 349 -4.99 10.37 -3.23
CA GLY A 349 -5.10 11.83 -3.20
C GLY A 349 -3.85 12.55 -2.73
N LYS A 350 -2.71 11.85 -2.65
CA LYS A 350 -1.39 12.34 -2.19
C LYS A 350 -0.27 11.58 -2.89
N PRO A 351 0.94 12.17 -3.01
CA PRO A 351 2.10 11.46 -3.53
C PRO A 351 2.37 10.16 -2.78
N GLN A 352 2.71 9.11 -3.53
CA GLN A 352 2.87 7.75 -3.01
C GLN A 352 4.31 7.26 -3.16
N ASP A 353 4.77 6.55 -2.13
CA ASP A 353 5.91 5.64 -2.14
C ASP A 353 5.38 4.21 -2.31
N VAL A 354 5.73 3.58 -3.43
CA VAL A 354 5.18 2.31 -3.90
C VAL A 354 6.28 1.27 -4.03
N GLU A 355 6.19 0.19 -3.27
CA GLU A 355 7.03 -0.99 -3.44
C GLU A 355 6.37 -1.96 -4.43
N PHE A 356 7.14 -2.44 -5.41
CA PHE A 356 6.64 -3.38 -6.40
C PHE A 356 7.66 -4.47 -6.74
N ALA A 357 7.14 -5.60 -7.20
CA ALA A 357 7.89 -6.64 -7.89
C ALA A 357 7.34 -6.78 -9.32
N MET A 358 8.18 -7.25 -10.24
CA MET A 358 7.81 -7.49 -11.62
C MET A 358 8.32 -8.84 -12.07
N LYS A 359 7.43 -9.63 -12.67
CA LYS A 359 7.76 -10.93 -13.27
C LYS A 359 7.03 -11.08 -14.59
N ASP A 360 7.74 -11.42 -15.65
CA ASP A 360 7.17 -11.60 -17.00
C ASP A 360 6.27 -10.43 -17.44
N ASP A 361 6.75 -9.18 -17.27
CA ASP A 361 6.03 -7.92 -17.50
C ASP A 361 4.77 -7.68 -16.63
N HIS A 362 4.45 -8.58 -15.70
CA HIS A 362 3.38 -8.40 -14.74
C HIS A 362 3.88 -7.68 -13.49
N VAL A 363 3.19 -6.60 -13.11
CA VAL A 363 3.51 -5.80 -11.94
C VAL A 363 2.69 -6.27 -10.73
N PHE A 364 3.42 -6.56 -9.66
CA PHE A 364 2.87 -6.89 -8.35
C PHE A 364 3.15 -5.73 -7.39
N VAL A 365 2.10 -5.08 -6.89
CA VAL A 365 2.26 -4.05 -5.86
C VAL A 365 2.35 -4.73 -4.51
N LEU A 366 3.43 -4.44 -3.78
CA LEU A 366 3.76 -5.04 -2.48
C LEU A 366 3.40 -4.10 -1.32
N GLN A 367 3.48 -2.78 -1.55
CA GLN A 367 3.12 -1.74 -0.58
C GLN A 367 2.86 -0.41 -1.30
N SER A 368 2.01 0.44 -0.73
CA SER A 368 1.86 1.86 -1.09
C SER A 368 1.63 2.65 0.18
N ARG A 369 2.30 3.79 0.32
CA ARG A 369 2.15 4.70 1.46
C ARG A 369 2.35 6.15 1.04
N ASP A 370 1.84 7.08 1.84
CA ASP A 370 2.06 8.51 1.64
C ASP A 370 3.54 8.87 1.77
N ILE A 371 4.03 9.79 0.93
CA ILE A 371 5.34 10.42 1.13
C ILE A 371 5.18 11.53 2.18
N THR A 372 5.77 11.35 3.36
CA THR A 372 5.57 12.24 4.53
C THR A 372 6.57 13.39 4.65
N ASN A 373 7.67 13.39 3.88
CA ASN A 373 8.70 14.43 3.93
C ASN A 373 8.44 15.62 2.97
N LEU A 374 7.23 15.73 2.40
CA LEU A 374 6.90 16.78 1.43
C LEU A 374 6.38 18.08 2.07
N ASP A 375 6.14 18.11 3.39
CA ASP A 375 5.65 19.31 4.11
C ASP A 375 6.80 20.26 4.56
N LEU A 376 8.02 20.01 4.11
CA LEU A 376 9.15 20.94 4.25
C LEU A 376 9.23 21.75 2.94
N GLU A 377 9.30 23.08 3.02
CA GLU A 377 9.50 23.94 1.84
C GLU A 377 10.63 23.37 0.97
N THR A 378 10.27 22.93 -0.24
CA THR A 378 11.20 22.22 -1.13
C THR A 378 11.97 23.21 -2.00
N ASP A 379 13.18 22.85 -2.45
CA ASP A 379 13.94 23.65 -3.43
C ASP A 379 13.09 23.94 -4.69
N TRP A 380 12.19 23.01 -5.07
CA TRP A 380 11.23 23.23 -6.16
C TRP A 380 10.24 24.35 -5.86
N GLU A 381 9.64 24.38 -4.65
CA GLU A 381 8.74 25.46 -4.24
C GLU A 381 9.46 26.81 -4.19
N PHE A 382 10.71 26.85 -3.72
CA PHE A 382 11.55 28.06 -3.78
C PHE A 382 11.86 28.50 -5.21
N GLU A 383 12.17 27.57 -6.10
CA GLU A 383 12.49 27.87 -7.50
C GLU A 383 11.26 28.34 -8.30
N HIS A 384 10.05 27.91 -7.92
CA HIS A 384 8.79 28.15 -8.65
C HIS A 384 7.82 29.09 -7.90
N GLU A 385 8.21 29.68 -6.75
CA GLU A 385 7.41 30.64 -5.99
C GLU A 385 6.95 31.83 -6.87
N PHE A 386 7.78 32.20 -7.85
CA PHE A 386 7.56 33.31 -8.79
C PHE A 386 7.05 32.89 -10.17
N ASP A 387 6.73 31.62 -10.39
CA ASP A 387 6.20 31.12 -11.68
C ASP A 387 4.71 31.42 -11.88
N THR A 388 4.08 32.06 -10.90
CA THR A 388 2.76 32.67 -11.07
C THR A 388 2.88 33.79 -12.11
N PRO A 389 2.01 33.86 -13.15
CA PRO A 389 2.02 34.99 -14.05
C PRO A 389 1.88 36.28 -13.24
N THR A 390 2.87 37.17 -13.37
CA THR A 390 2.84 38.47 -12.72
C THR A 390 1.61 39.20 -13.22
N ILE A 391 0.70 39.53 -12.30
CA ILE A 391 -0.51 40.31 -12.60
C ILE A 391 -0.03 41.60 -13.25
N SER A 392 -0.38 41.79 -14.52
CA SER A 392 -0.08 43.03 -15.20
C SER A 392 -1.04 44.11 -14.72
N GLU A 393 -0.65 45.38 -14.84
CA GLU A 393 -1.56 46.52 -14.56
C GLU A 393 -2.83 46.54 -15.44
N HIS A 394 -2.96 45.61 -16.40
CA HIS A 394 -4.11 45.45 -17.28
C HIS A 394 -5.07 44.33 -16.83
N ASP A 395 -4.72 43.55 -15.81
CA ASP A 395 -5.55 42.44 -15.34
C ASP A 395 -6.54 42.92 -14.26
N ILE A 396 -7.81 43.07 -14.65
CA ILE A 396 -8.90 43.45 -13.74
C ILE A 396 -9.50 42.18 -13.11
N LEU A 397 -9.18 41.93 -11.84
CA LEU A 397 -9.81 40.87 -11.05
C LEU A 397 -11.05 41.42 -10.33
N THR A 398 -12.19 40.74 -10.47
CA THR A 398 -13.41 41.05 -9.70
C THR A 398 -13.65 39.94 -8.68
N THR A 399 -13.80 40.31 -7.42
CA THR A 399 -14.16 39.37 -6.35
C THR A 399 -15.66 39.13 -6.37
N ALA A 400 -16.07 37.93 -6.75
CA ALA A 400 -17.44 37.47 -6.53
C ALA A 400 -17.53 36.86 -5.14
N ASN A 401 -18.23 37.53 -4.22
CA ASN A 401 -18.68 36.89 -2.98
C ASN A 401 -19.75 35.86 -3.35
N VAL A 402 -19.40 34.58 -3.26
CA VAL A 402 -20.39 33.49 -3.25
C VAL A 402 -20.78 33.30 -1.79
N GLY A 403 -21.99 33.73 -1.44
CA GLY A 403 -22.57 33.56 -0.11
C GLY A 403 -23.03 32.15 0.17
#